data_AF-A0A371MMD8-F1
#
_entry.id   AF-A0A371MMD8-F1
#
_cell.length_a   1.000
_cell.length_b   1.000
_cell.length_c   1.000
_cell.angle_alpha   90.00
_cell.angle_beta   90.00
_cell.angle_gamma   90.00
#
_symmetry.space_group_name_H-M   'P 1'
#
loop_
_entity.id
_entity.type
_entity.pdbx_description
1 polymer ?
#
loop_
_entity_poly.entity_id
_entity_poly.type
_entity_poly.pdbx_seq_one_letter_code
_entity_poly.pdbx_strand_id
1 'polypeptide(L)' 'MVSRQTLVVTGFVLAALPAAYLVEAATGQFVLSFFALLAVGVGAPSLVNEYLDGRERDENGV' A
#
# COMPACT_ATOMS: atom_id res chain seq x y z
N MET A 1 -17.39 6.96 -11.89
CA MET A 1 -17.43 5.98 -10.77
C MET A 1 -16.00 5.78 -10.29
N VAL A 2 -15.67 6.14 -9.05
CA VAL A 2 -14.36 5.82 -8.47
C VAL A 2 -14.44 4.38 -7.98
N SER A 3 -13.58 3.50 -8.50
CA SER A 3 -13.53 2.11 -8.03
C SER A 3 -13.13 2.11 -6.54
N ARG A 4 -13.71 1.21 -5.74
CA ARG A 4 -13.35 1.03 -4.32
C ARG A 4 -11.84 0.85 -4.16
N GLN A 5 -11.23 0.18 -5.12
CA GLN A 5 -9.80 -0.05 -5.22
C GLN A 5 -9.00 1.25 -5.36
N THR A 6 -9.43 2.18 -6.22
CA THR A 6 -8.79 3.49 -6.36
C THR A 6 -8.80 4.25 -5.03
N LEU A 7 -9.88 4.14 -4.27
CA LEU A 7 -10.02 4.78 -2.95
C LEU A 7 -9.06 4.16 -1.92
N VAL A 8 -8.94 2.83 -1.89
CA VAL A 8 -8.01 2.11 -1.01
C VAL A 8 -6.55 2.44 -1.37
N VAL A 9 -6.19 2.39 -2.65
CA VAL A 9 -4.83 2.72 -3.11
C VAL A 9 -4.48 4.16 -2.75
N THR A 10 -5.39 5.11 -2.99
CA THR A 10 -5.19 6.51 -2.62
C THR A 10 -5.00 6.66 -1.11
N GLY A 11 -5.77 5.93 -0.30
CA GLY A 11 -5.61 5.90 1.15
C GLY A 11 -4.22 5.44 1.60
N PHE A 12 -3.70 4.37 1.01
CA PHE A 12 -2.34 3.87 1.29
C PHE A 12 -1.26 4.87 0.88
N VAL A 13 -1.40 5.51 -0.29
CA VAL A 13 -0.48 6.54 -0.76
C VAL A 13 -0.46 7.74 0.20
N LEU A 14 -1.62 8.20 0.65
CA LEU A 14 -1.72 9.29 1.63
C LEU A 14 -1.15 8.90 3.00
N ALA A 15 -1.31 7.65 3.41
CA ALA A 15 -0.78 7.13 4.68
C ALA A 15 0.74 6.88 4.65
N ALA A 16 1.36 6.75 3.46
CA ALA A 16 2.78 6.43 3.32
C ALA A 16 3.71 7.50 3.91
N LEU A 17 3.38 8.78 3.70
CA LEU A 17 4.16 9.90 4.24
C LEU A 17 4.18 9.95 5.78
N PRO A 18 3.03 9.93 6.48
CA PRO A 18 3.03 9.90 7.94
C PRO A 18 3.63 8.60 8.50
N ALA A 19 3.45 7.46 7.83
CA ALA A 19 4.08 6.21 8.24
C ALA A 19 5.62 6.27 8.16
N ALA A 20 6.17 6.79 7.06
CA ALA A 20 7.60 6.98 6.89
C ALA A 20 8.17 7.93 7.96
N TYR A 21 7.49 9.06 8.19
CA TYR A 21 7.87 10.00 9.25
C TYR A 21 7.90 9.35 10.64
N LEU A 22 6.89 8.54 10.98
CA LEU A 22 6.87 7.83 12.27
C LEU A 22 8.03 6.84 12.39
N VAL A 23 8.38 6.14 11.32
CA VAL A 23 9.52 5.22 11.29
C VAL A 23 10.83 5.98 11.46
N GLU A 24 10.99 7.11 10.79
CA GLU A 24 12.17 7.98 10.96
C GLU A 24 12.27 8.51 12.39
N ALA A 25 11.16 9.01 12.94
CA ALA A 25 11.11 9.56 14.29
C ALA A 25 11.43 8.49 15.36
N ALA A 26 11.02 7.24 15.15
CA ALA A 26 11.26 6.15 16.09
C ALA A 26 12.67 5.54 15.97
N THR A 27 13.25 5.50 14.77
CA THR A 27 14.51 4.78 14.50
C THR A 27 15.71 5.71 14.33
N GLY A 28 15.49 6.99 14.00
CA GLY A 28 16.52 7.93 13.59
C GLY A 28 17.19 7.58 12.26
N GLN A 29 16.67 6.59 11.51
CA GLN A 29 17.28 6.11 10.27
C GLN A 29 16.42 6.43 9.05
N PHE A 30 16.94 7.30 8.19
CA PHE A 30 16.32 7.65 6.91
C PHE A 30 16.12 6.44 5.99
N VAL A 31 17.06 5.49 5.99
CA VAL A 31 16.96 4.27 5.15
C VAL A 31 15.74 3.44 5.51
N LEU A 32 15.45 3.28 6.81
CA LEU A 32 14.27 2.54 7.27
C LEU A 32 12.97 3.30 6.97
N SER A 33 12.98 4.63 7.11
CA SER A 33 11.88 5.51 6.69
C SER A 33 11.57 5.38 5.20
N PHE A 34 12.60 5.36 4.35
CA PHE A 34 12.46 5.15 2.92
C PHE A 34 11.85 3.78 2.58
N PHE A 35 12.30 2.71 3.23
CA PHE A 35 11.70 1.39 3.05
C PHE A 35 10.25 1.33 3.54
N ALA A 36 9.92 2.01 4.63
CA ALA A 36 8.55 2.11 5.10
C ALA A 36 7.66 2.84 4.09
N LEU A 37 8.16 3.92 3.48
CA LEU A 37 7.46 4.65 2.44
C LEU A 37 7.18 3.75 1.22
N LEU A 38 8.18 2.98 0.76
CA LEU A 38 8.00 2.02 -0.33
C LEU A 38 7.03 0.89 0.03
N ALA A 39 7.15 0.33 1.24
CA ALA A 39 6.30 -0.76 1.68
C ALA A 39 4.83 -0.32 1.80
N VAL A 40 4.56 0.86 2.35
CA VAL A 40 3.20 1.38 2.56
C VAL A 40 2.61 1.97 1.29
N GLY A 41 3.39 2.74 0.53
CA GLY A 41 2.92 3.44 -0.66
C GLY A 41 2.87 2.58 -1.93
N VAL A 42 3.66 1.52 -2.01
CA VAL A 42 3.76 0.65 -3.18
C VAL A 42 3.46 -0.80 -2.83
N GLY A 43 4.18 -1.37 -1.85
CA GLY A 43 4.04 -2.79 -1.51
C GLY A 43 2.63 -3.20 -1.09
N ALA A 44 2.06 -2.49 -0.11
CA ALA A 44 0.71 -2.76 0.40
C ALA A 44 -0.37 -2.63 -0.69
N PRO A 45 -0.48 -1.53 -1.46
CA PRO A 45 -1.48 -1.43 -2.51
C PRO A 45 -1.26 -2.43 -3.66
N SER A 46 -0.02 -2.80 -3.99
CA SER A 46 0.26 -3.86 -4.97
C SER A 46 -0.22 -5.23 -4.49
N LEU A 47 0.03 -5.60 -3.23
CA LEU A 47 -0.46 -6.85 -2.64
C LEU A 47 -1.98 -6.89 -2.54
N VAL A 48 -2.60 -5.76 -2.17
CA VAL A 48 -4.07 -5.63 -2.16
C VAL A 48 -4.64 -5.82 -3.56
N ASN A 49 -4.00 -5.24 -4.58
CA ASN A 49 -4.40 -5.41 -5.96
C ASN A 49 -4.30 -6.87 -6.41
N GLU A 50 -3.15 -7.52 -6.19
CA GLU A 50 -2.93 -8.94 -6.52
C GLU A 50 -3.94 -9.86 -5.84
N TYR A 51 -4.25 -9.61 -4.56
CA TYR A 51 -5.23 -10.39 -3.80
C TYR A 51 -6.65 -10.26 -4.34
N LEU A 52 -7.04 -9.04 -4.75
CA LEU A 52 -8.37 -8.81 -5.33
C LEU A 52 -8.49 -9.42 -6.73
N ASP A 53 -7.47 -9.23 -7.58
CA ASP A 53 -7.41 -9.77 -8.94
C ASP A 53 -7.39 -11.31 -8.94
N GLY A 54 -6.67 -11.91 -7.99
CA GLY A 54 -6.67 -13.36 -7.77
C GLY A 54 -8.04 -13.90 -7.36
N ARG A 55 -8.80 -13.16 -6.53
CA ARG A 55 -10.14 -13.57 -6.10
C ARG A 55 -11.18 -13.44 -7.22
N GLU A 56 -11.10 -12.39 -8.04
CA GLU A 56 -11.98 -12.23 -9.20
C GLU A 56 -11.74 -13.33 -10.25
N ARG A 57 -10.51 -13.84 -10.37
CA ARG A 57 -10.18 -14.99 -11.23
C ARG A 57 -10.78 -16.32 -10.75
N ASP A 58 -10.77 -16.58 -9.44
CA ASP A 58 -11.41 -17.78 -8.86
C ASP A 58 -12.94 -17.70 -8.98
N GLU A 59 -13.53 -16.51 -8.85
CA GLU A 59 -15.00 -16.32 -8.91
C GLU A 59 -15.57 -16.37 -10.34
N ASN A 60 -14.77 -16.01 -11.36
CA ASN A 60 -15.15 -16.06 -12.78
C ASN A 60 -14.73 -17.36 -13.51
N GLY A 61 -14.28 -18.39 -12.79
CA GLY A 61 -14.24 -19.79 -13.21
C GLY A 61 -13.85 -20.09 -14.67
N VAL A 62 -12.59 -20.45 -14.88
CA VAL A 62 -12.22 -21.49 -15.87
C VAL A 62 -12.40 -22.87 -15.27
#